data_AF-A0A550GGD5-F1
#
_entry.id   AF-A0A550GGD5-F1
#
_cell.length_a   1.000
_cell.length_b   1.000
_cell.length_c   1.000
_cell.angle_alpha   90.00
_cell.angle_beta   90.00
_cell.angle_gamma   90.00
#
_symmetry.space_group_name_H-M   'P 1'
#
loop_
_entity.id
_entity.type
_entity.pdbx_description
1 polymer ?
#
loop_
_entity_poly.entity_id
_entity_poly.type
_entity_poly.pdbx_seq_one_letter_code
_entity_poly.pdbx_strand_id
1 'polypeptide(L)'
;MSEGKTRRNNQWFLPFAVLSEHRTEPFTPEVEAAAIFSLAELDRAKSSGLITKQPEERITYIAKLSYPIWLFPWSELSLIFDGLNQNSSSLDYVTVPDVDAFIDNLRRGARTQETHMAFLSDNINYFQTPAVAKTFFVNGLMHEPQFQTEFNGYRREASKTNDEKLMGLIIPTLDEAVISSEIHELENTHSALSSRVENLYKCIKLLSKVTRQYVKELRIRVKDDEEDFDSKIKEKELAVAPRINQIKDEYDFQTTSLAKSFEKKRLPIEKEKKRLEKSREKAVSKLERGKLEAKTHAEKNQRAAEERWKKKNNKTKKELSEIENQLKQTEKNLKDLEEKRADEIFKLHEEQETKVKEARQCLIELEASRDAKILIHTQEIETLEIQTMKISDQINRTAKLL
;
A
#
# COMPACT_ATOMS: atom_id res chain seq x y z
N MET A 1 -48.19 24.62 -46.84
CA MET A 1 -48.83 23.36 -47.27
C MET A 1 -47.75 22.49 -47.90
N SER A 2 -47.26 21.51 -47.14
CA SER A 2 -46.33 20.49 -47.61
C SER A 2 -47.00 19.16 -47.24
N GLU A 3 -47.36 18.41 -48.27
CA GLU A 3 -48.00 17.11 -48.15
C GLU A 3 -47.06 16.16 -47.39
N GLY A 4 -47.52 15.76 -46.21
CA GLY A 4 -46.89 14.69 -45.44
C GLY A 4 -46.92 13.41 -46.27
N LYS A 5 -45.75 12.98 -46.75
CA LYS A 5 -45.52 11.59 -47.13
C LYS A 5 -45.64 10.75 -45.85
N THR A 6 -46.83 10.21 -45.61
CA THR A 6 -47.05 9.11 -44.68
C THR A 6 -46.08 7.98 -45.06
N ARG A 7 -45.04 7.76 -44.24
CA ARG A 7 -44.31 6.49 -44.28
C ARG A 7 -45.36 5.39 -44.12
N ARG A 8 -45.46 4.47 -45.08
CA ARG A 8 -46.26 3.25 -44.89
C ARG A 8 -45.61 2.50 -43.73
N ASN A 9 -46.17 2.61 -42.53
CA ASN A 9 -45.79 1.76 -41.42
C ASN A 9 -46.03 0.31 -41.86
N ASN A 10 -44.99 -0.52 -41.86
CA ASN A 10 -45.10 -1.95 -42.12
C ASN A 10 -45.88 -2.56 -40.96
N GLN A 11 -47.21 -2.53 -41.03
CA GLN A 11 -48.09 -3.10 -40.03
C GLN A 11 -48.16 -4.61 -40.20
N TRP A 12 -48.02 -5.32 -39.08
CA TRP A 12 -48.11 -6.77 -39.01
C TRP A 12 -49.12 -7.13 -37.94
N PHE A 13 -49.90 -8.17 -38.20
CA PHE A 13 -50.82 -8.72 -37.22
C PHE A 13 -50.17 -9.94 -36.57
N LEU A 14 -50.00 -9.85 -35.25
CA LEU A 14 -49.65 -11.01 -34.44
C LEU A 14 -50.90 -11.89 -34.30
N PRO A 15 -50.76 -13.22 -34.36
CA PRO A 15 -51.87 -14.10 -34.05
C PRO A 15 -52.23 -14.01 -32.57
N PHE A 16 -53.47 -14.35 -32.23
CA PHE A 16 -53.93 -14.36 -30.83
C PHE A 16 -53.51 -15.62 -30.08
N ALA A 17 -53.15 -16.68 -30.81
CA ALA A 17 -52.62 -17.91 -30.29
C ALA A 17 -51.56 -18.45 -31.26
N VAL A 18 -50.50 -19.02 -30.71
CA VAL A 18 -49.47 -19.77 -31.46
C VAL A 18 -49.50 -21.22 -31.01
N LEU A 19 -49.06 -22.12 -31.87
CA LEU A 19 -48.98 -23.53 -31.51
C LEU A 19 -47.88 -23.76 -30.48
N SER A 20 -48.23 -24.39 -29.37
CA SER A 20 -47.24 -24.90 -28.42
C SER A 20 -46.40 -25.99 -29.08
N GLU A 21 -45.14 -26.14 -28.70
CA GLU A 21 -44.21 -27.14 -29.27
C GLU A 21 -44.74 -28.59 -29.21
N HIS A 22 -45.64 -28.90 -28.28
CA HIS A 22 -46.21 -30.23 -28.08
C HIS A 22 -47.54 -30.47 -28.81
N ARG A 23 -48.03 -29.50 -29.58
CA ARG A 23 -49.32 -29.59 -30.29
C ARG A 23 -49.09 -29.59 -31.80
N THR A 24 -49.62 -30.61 -32.46
CA THR A 24 -49.52 -30.78 -33.93
C THR A 24 -50.72 -30.24 -34.69
N GLU A 25 -51.88 -30.08 -34.03
CA GLU A 25 -53.11 -29.62 -34.64
C GLU A 25 -53.26 -28.09 -34.56
N PRO A 26 -53.62 -27.40 -35.67
CA PRO A 26 -53.78 -25.94 -35.69
C PRO A 26 -54.88 -25.46 -34.73
N PHE A 27 -54.75 -24.22 -34.24
CA PHE A 27 -55.82 -23.55 -33.50
C PHE A 27 -56.87 -23.04 -34.49
N THR A 28 -58.09 -23.58 -34.44
CA THR A 28 -59.21 -23.05 -35.24
C THR A 28 -59.90 -21.89 -34.50
N PRO A 29 -60.63 -21.00 -35.19
CA PRO A 29 -61.36 -19.90 -34.53
C PRO A 29 -62.33 -20.37 -33.45
N GLU A 30 -62.97 -21.53 -33.63
CA GLU A 30 -63.89 -22.12 -32.64
C GLU A 30 -63.14 -22.60 -31.39
N VAL A 31 -61.95 -23.17 -31.58
CA VAL A 31 -61.08 -23.59 -30.48
C VAL A 31 -60.51 -22.38 -29.75
N GLU A 32 -60.15 -21.31 -30.46
CA GLU A 32 -59.76 -20.00 -29.89
C GLU A 32 -60.89 -19.44 -29.02
N ALA A 33 -62.09 -19.31 -29.56
CA ALA A 33 -63.25 -18.80 -28.83
C ALA A 33 -63.61 -19.68 -27.62
N ALA A 34 -63.58 -21.01 -27.76
CA ALA A 34 -63.86 -21.94 -26.67
C ALA A 34 -62.80 -21.88 -25.55
N ALA A 35 -61.52 -21.70 -25.91
CA ALA A 35 -60.44 -21.52 -24.94
C ALA A 35 -60.61 -20.21 -24.16
N ILE A 36 -60.86 -19.09 -24.85
CA ILE A 36 -61.11 -17.79 -24.21
C ILE A 36 -62.36 -17.84 -23.32
N PHE A 37 -63.45 -18.46 -23.78
CA PHE A 37 -64.65 -18.67 -22.98
C PHE A 37 -64.34 -19.44 -21.69
N SER A 38 -63.56 -20.52 -21.81
CA SER A 38 -63.19 -21.37 -20.66
C SER A 38 -62.31 -20.61 -19.67
N LEU A 39 -61.32 -19.83 -20.14
CA LEU A 39 -60.48 -18.99 -19.29
C LEU A 39 -61.31 -17.92 -18.56
N ALA A 40 -62.19 -17.22 -19.28
CA ALA A 40 -63.06 -16.21 -18.69
C ALA A 40 -64.00 -16.81 -17.62
N GLU A 41 -64.53 -18.02 -17.84
CA GLU A 41 -65.35 -18.74 -16.86
C GLU A 41 -64.57 -19.25 -15.64
N LEU A 42 -63.27 -19.52 -15.79
CA LEU A 42 -62.37 -19.93 -14.71
C LEU A 42 -61.95 -18.74 -13.84
N ASP A 43 -61.58 -17.62 -14.45
CA ASP A 43 -61.19 -16.38 -13.76
C ASP A 43 -62.38 -15.71 -13.05
N ARG A 44 -63.59 -15.97 -13.54
CA ARG A 44 -64.80 -15.63 -12.82
C ARG A 44 -64.79 -16.38 -11.50
N ALA A 45 -64.45 -15.69 -10.42
CA ALA A 45 -64.60 -16.17 -9.06
C ALA A 45 -66.09 -16.45 -8.82
N LYS A 46 -66.57 -17.64 -9.22
CA LYS A 46 -67.94 -18.09 -8.98
C LYS A 46 -68.12 -18.05 -7.48
N SER A 47 -68.94 -17.12 -7.02
CA SER A 47 -69.21 -16.83 -5.62
C SER A 47 -69.20 -18.09 -4.76
N SER A 48 -68.06 -18.40 -4.14
CA SER A 48 -67.92 -19.51 -3.18
C SER A 48 -68.30 -18.98 -1.81
N GLY A 49 -69.55 -18.55 -1.66
CA GLY A 49 -70.04 -17.94 -0.45
C GLY A 49 -71.57 -17.89 -0.42
N LEU A 50 -72.15 -18.49 0.62
CA LEU A 50 -73.60 -18.59 0.85
C LEU A 50 -74.32 -17.25 1.04
N ILE A 51 -73.60 -16.11 1.17
CA ILE A 51 -74.18 -14.87 1.73
C ILE A 51 -74.16 -13.67 0.76
N THR A 52 -73.39 -13.68 -0.33
CA THR A 52 -73.47 -12.67 -1.39
C THR A 52 -73.44 -13.34 -2.77
N LYS A 53 -74.59 -13.81 -3.24
CA LYS A 53 -74.78 -14.19 -4.64
C LYS A 53 -74.78 -12.92 -5.48
N GLN A 54 -73.69 -12.65 -6.19
CA GLN A 54 -73.77 -11.77 -7.35
C GLN A 54 -74.72 -12.42 -8.38
N PRO A 55 -75.49 -11.62 -9.15
CA PRO A 55 -76.37 -12.14 -10.19
C PRO A 55 -75.57 -12.97 -11.21
N GLU A 56 -76.23 -13.96 -11.82
CA GLU A 56 -75.61 -14.81 -12.84
C GLU A 56 -75.20 -13.96 -14.05
N GLU A 57 -73.93 -13.58 -14.11
CA GLU A 57 -73.36 -12.97 -15.30
C GLU A 57 -73.29 -14.03 -16.41
N ARG A 58 -73.74 -13.68 -17.62
CA ARG A 58 -73.68 -14.55 -18.79
C ARG A 58 -72.79 -13.90 -19.84
N ILE A 59 -71.80 -14.65 -20.34
CA ILE A 59 -71.00 -14.20 -21.48
C ILE A 59 -71.91 -14.28 -22.72
N THR A 60 -72.36 -13.12 -23.21
CA THR A 60 -73.29 -13.03 -24.34
C THR A 60 -72.60 -12.99 -25.70
N TYR A 61 -71.35 -12.54 -25.75
CA TYR A 61 -70.53 -12.53 -26.96
C TYR A 61 -69.04 -12.52 -26.59
N ILE A 62 -68.19 -12.94 -27.53
CA ILE A 62 -66.73 -12.79 -27.47
C ILE A 62 -66.34 -11.94 -28.67
N ALA A 63 -65.55 -10.90 -28.43
CA ALA A 63 -65.04 -10.01 -29.46
C ALA A 63 -63.52 -10.13 -29.56
N LYS A 64 -63.01 -10.08 -30.78
CA LYS A 64 -61.58 -10.14 -31.09
C LYS A 64 -61.09 -8.74 -31.40
N LEU A 65 -60.18 -8.22 -30.57
CA LEU A 65 -59.63 -6.87 -30.69
C LEU A 65 -58.10 -6.92 -30.68
N SER A 66 -57.46 -6.30 -31.68
CA SER A 66 -56.01 -6.29 -31.80
C SER A 66 -55.39 -5.24 -30.89
N TYR A 67 -54.43 -5.66 -30.08
CA TYR A 67 -53.66 -4.82 -29.18
C TYR A 67 -52.54 -4.07 -29.93
N PRO A 68 -52.38 -2.75 -29.76
CA PRO A 68 -51.35 -2.01 -30.45
C PRO A 68 -49.99 -2.23 -29.77
N ILE A 69 -49.05 -2.82 -30.51
CA ILE A 69 -47.66 -2.99 -30.09
C ILE A 69 -46.75 -2.31 -31.09
N TRP A 70 -45.79 -1.55 -30.60
CA TRP A 70 -44.76 -0.93 -31.40
C TRP A 70 -43.43 -1.65 -31.23
N LEU A 71 -42.74 -1.86 -32.35
CA LEU A 71 -41.38 -2.41 -32.38
C LEU A 71 -40.42 -1.34 -32.88
N PHE A 72 -39.46 -0.98 -32.04
CA PHE A 72 -38.45 0.01 -32.38
C PHE A 72 -37.04 -0.60 -32.30
N PRO A 73 -36.21 -0.41 -33.34
CA PRO A 73 -34.81 -0.81 -33.26
C PRO A 73 -34.04 0.13 -32.33
N TRP A 74 -33.17 -0.42 -31.48
CA TRP A 74 -32.23 0.33 -30.66
C TRP A 74 -30.90 -0.43 -30.57
N SER A 75 -29.87 0.07 -31.24
CA SER A 75 -28.61 -0.66 -31.44
C SER A 75 -28.88 -2.07 -32.01
N GLU A 76 -28.34 -3.12 -31.38
CA GLU A 76 -28.54 -4.53 -31.75
C GLU A 76 -29.84 -5.13 -31.15
N LEU A 77 -30.63 -4.33 -30.43
CA LEU A 77 -31.85 -4.76 -29.75
C LEU A 77 -33.10 -4.26 -30.48
N SER A 78 -34.22 -4.93 -30.22
CA SER A 78 -35.56 -4.46 -30.59
C SER A 78 -36.36 -4.21 -29.33
N LEU A 79 -36.72 -2.95 -29.11
CA LEU A 79 -37.55 -2.52 -27.99
C LEU A 79 -39.02 -2.73 -28.34
N ILE A 80 -39.78 -3.25 -27.38
CA ILE A 80 -41.21 -3.50 -27.51
C ILE A 80 -41.95 -2.48 -26.67
N PHE A 81 -42.83 -1.72 -27.31
CA PHE A 81 -43.64 -0.71 -26.64
C PHE A 81 -45.11 -1.08 -26.69
N ASP A 82 -45.74 -0.96 -25.52
CA ASP A 82 -47.16 -1.01 -25.31
C ASP A 82 -47.82 0.26 -25.88
N GLY A 83 -48.56 0.11 -26.97
CA GLY A 83 -49.26 1.23 -27.62
C GLY A 83 -50.35 1.87 -26.77
N LEU A 84 -50.82 1.24 -25.69
CA LEU A 84 -51.82 1.81 -24.77
C LEU A 84 -51.19 2.54 -23.57
N ASN A 85 -49.86 2.52 -23.44
CA ASN A 85 -49.12 3.13 -22.34
C ASN A 85 -49.51 2.63 -20.94
N GLN A 86 -49.89 1.36 -20.81
CA GLN A 86 -50.18 0.75 -19.50
C GLN A 86 -48.91 0.24 -18.80
N ASN A 87 -47.87 -0.03 -19.59
CA ASN A 87 -46.56 -0.44 -19.11
C ASN A 87 -45.59 0.74 -19.04
N SER A 88 -44.62 0.63 -18.14
CA SER A 88 -43.47 1.54 -18.07
C SER A 88 -42.29 0.79 -17.48
N SER A 89 -41.08 1.12 -17.91
CA SER A 89 -39.85 0.55 -17.36
C SER A 89 -38.96 1.65 -16.78
N SER A 90 -38.38 1.38 -15.61
CA SER A 90 -37.41 2.25 -14.95
C SER A 90 -35.98 1.72 -15.20
N LEU A 91 -35.09 2.61 -15.62
CA LEU A 91 -33.66 2.35 -15.79
C LEU A 91 -32.90 3.19 -14.77
N ASP A 92 -32.27 2.53 -13.80
CA ASP A 92 -31.47 3.19 -12.79
C ASP A 92 -30.03 3.38 -13.28
N TYR A 93 -29.50 4.58 -13.07
CA TYR A 93 -28.10 4.92 -13.33
C TYR A 93 -27.59 5.86 -12.25
N VAL A 94 -26.27 6.02 -12.15
CA VAL A 94 -25.67 6.92 -11.15
C VAL A 94 -25.13 8.19 -11.78
N THR A 95 -25.21 9.29 -11.05
CA THR A 95 -24.40 10.47 -11.35
C THR A 95 -23.09 10.43 -10.58
N VAL A 96 -22.03 10.85 -11.26
CA VAL A 96 -20.67 10.90 -10.72
C VAL A 96 -20.17 12.35 -10.68
N PRO A 97 -19.12 12.64 -9.89
CA PRO A 97 -18.49 13.96 -9.88
C PRO A 97 -18.05 14.45 -11.26
N ASP A 98 -17.93 15.77 -11.42
CA ASP A 98 -17.57 16.41 -12.69
C ASP A 98 -16.17 15.98 -13.14
N VAL A 99 -16.14 15.17 -14.20
CA VAL A 99 -14.91 14.58 -14.75
C VAL A 99 -14.10 15.63 -15.52
N ASP A 100 -14.78 16.54 -16.23
CA ASP A 100 -14.11 17.54 -17.06
C ASP A 100 -13.46 18.61 -16.19
N ALA A 101 -14.13 19.03 -15.11
CA ALA A 101 -13.54 19.90 -14.09
C ALA A 101 -12.29 19.27 -13.45
N PHE A 102 -12.31 17.96 -13.16
CA PHE A 102 -11.16 17.24 -12.65
C PHE A 102 -10.00 17.23 -13.65
N ILE A 103 -10.26 16.95 -14.94
CA ILE A 103 -9.24 16.97 -16.00
C ILE A 103 -8.59 18.34 -16.11
N ASP A 104 -9.39 19.41 -16.09
CA ASP A 104 -8.87 20.76 -16.23
C ASP A 104 -8.06 21.18 -14.99
N ASN A 105 -8.49 20.77 -13.79
CA ASN A 105 -7.69 20.92 -12.57
C ASN A 105 -6.37 20.15 -12.64
N LEU A 106 -6.39 18.90 -13.14
CA LEU A 106 -5.18 18.09 -13.33
C LEU A 106 -4.22 18.75 -14.31
N ARG A 107 -4.71 19.29 -15.43
CA ARG A 107 -3.89 20.04 -16.40
C ARG A 107 -3.25 21.28 -15.78
N ARG A 108 -3.97 21.98 -14.90
CA ARG A 108 -3.43 23.14 -14.16
C ARG A 108 -2.40 22.72 -13.12
N GLY A 109 -2.67 21.65 -12.38
CA GLY A 109 -1.77 21.08 -11.37
C GLY A 109 -0.50 20.46 -11.95
N ALA A 110 -0.53 20.00 -13.20
CA ALA A 110 0.60 19.37 -13.89
C ALA A 110 1.71 20.35 -14.36
N ARG A 111 1.74 21.60 -13.88
CA ARG A 111 2.73 22.61 -14.30
C ARG A 111 4.07 22.43 -13.61
N THR A 112 4.06 22.24 -12.29
CA THR A 112 5.25 21.94 -11.49
C THR A 112 5.00 20.72 -10.63
N GLN A 113 6.08 20.14 -10.11
CA GLN A 113 5.98 18.98 -9.22
C GLN A 113 5.17 19.32 -7.96
N GLU A 114 5.43 20.48 -7.36
CA GLU A 114 4.78 20.93 -6.13
C GLU A 114 3.28 21.14 -6.36
N THR A 115 2.91 21.75 -7.48
CA THR A 115 1.49 21.93 -7.83
C THR A 115 0.80 20.61 -8.14
N HIS A 116 1.52 19.64 -8.70
CA HIS A 116 0.98 18.30 -8.99
C HIS A 116 0.77 17.51 -7.70
N MET A 117 1.73 17.56 -6.78
CA MET A 117 1.61 16.99 -5.44
C MET A 117 0.44 17.59 -4.65
N ALA A 118 0.30 18.91 -4.66
CA ALA A 118 -0.83 19.58 -4.04
C ALA A 118 -2.16 19.13 -4.67
N PHE A 119 -2.22 19.10 -6.01
CA PHE A 119 -3.40 18.61 -6.74
C PHE A 119 -3.79 17.19 -6.31
N LEU A 120 -2.84 16.26 -6.23
CA LEU A 120 -3.11 14.88 -5.82
C LEU A 120 -3.65 14.80 -4.38
N SER A 121 -3.06 15.56 -3.45
CA SER A 121 -3.51 15.61 -2.05
C SER A 121 -4.92 16.18 -1.94
N ASP A 122 -5.20 17.30 -2.60
CA ASP A 122 -6.49 18.00 -2.53
C ASP A 122 -7.62 17.18 -3.15
N ASN A 123 -7.31 16.38 -4.17
CA ASN A 123 -8.29 15.60 -4.91
C ASN A 123 -8.27 14.10 -4.56
N ILE A 124 -7.60 13.71 -3.46
CA ILE A 124 -7.40 12.32 -3.08
C ILE A 124 -8.70 11.55 -2.80
N ASN A 125 -9.80 12.27 -2.52
CA ASN A 125 -11.12 11.72 -2.26
C ASN A 125 -12.19 12.22 -3.25
N TYR A 126 -11.80 12.88 -4.35
CA TYR A 126 -12.74 13.54 -5.29
C TYR A 126 -13.83 12.58 -5.80
N PHE A 127 -13.44 11.35 -6.15
CA PHE A 127 -14.34 10.32 -6.67
C PHE A 127 -14.90 9.39 -5.57
N GLN A 128 -14.71 9.71 -4.28
CA GLN A 128 -15.33 8.97 -3.17
C GLN A 128 -16.71 9.49 -2.79
N THR A 129 -17.17 10.57 -3.44
CA THR A 129 -18.51 11.13 -3.21
C THR A 129 -19.57 10.06 -3.46
N PRO A 130 -20.53 9.85 -2.53
CA PRO A 130 -21.59 8.87 -2.73
C PRO A 130 -22.31 9.07 -4.06
N ALA A 131 -22.44 7.96 -4.81
CA ALA A 131 -23.16 7.96 -6.07
C ALA A 131 -24.63 8.29 -5.82
N VAL A 132 -25.15 9.31 -6.49
CA VAL A 132 -26.58 9.65 -6.44
C VAL A 132 -27.27 8.85 -7.53
N ALA A 133 -28.18 7.97 -7.12
CA ALA A 133 -29.02 7.22 -8.03
C ALA A 133 -30.00 8.16 -8.73
N LYS A 134 -30.16 7.96 -10.04
CA LYS A 134 -31.18 8.57 -10.88
C LYS A 134 -31.92 7.46 -11.60
N THR A 135 -33.20 7.69 -11.82
CA THR A 135 -34.06 6.78 -12.57
C THR A 135 -34.52 7.47 -13.83
N PHE A 136 -34.35 6.81 -14.97
CA PHE A 136 -34.91 7.19 -16.26
C PHE A 136 -36.15 6.33 -16.49
N PHE A 137 -37.30 6.96 -16.75
CA PHE A 137 -38.56 6.27 -16.98
C PHE A 137 -38.84 6.24 -18.47
N VAL A 138 -39.11 5.04 -19.01
CA VAL A 138 -39.51 4.86 -20.40
C VAL A 138 -40.95 4.42 -20.43
N ASN A 139 -41.82 5.32 -20.88
CA ASN A 139 -43.25 5.08 -21.02
C ASN A 139 -43.52 4.05 -22.13
N GLY A 140 -44.45 3.13 -21.89
CA GLY A 140 -44.81 2.06 -22.80
C GLY A 140 -43.78 0.93 -22.92
N LEU A 141 -42.55 1.06 -22.42
CA LEU A 141 -41.53 0.02 -22.62
C LEU A 141 -41.89 -1.27 -21.85
N MET A 142 -42.03 -2.36 -22.60
CA MET A 142 -42.32 -3.71 -22.07
C MET A 142 -41.02 -4.48 -21.81
N HIS A 143 -40.68 -4.67 -20.54
CA HIS A 143 -39.46 -5.38 -20.12
C HIS A 143 -39.72 -6.75 -19.48
N GLU A 144 -40.94 -7.28 -19.55
CA GLU A 144 -41.25 -8.55 -18.90
C GLU A 144 -40.53 -9.74 -19.58
N PRO A 145 -39.63 -10.47 -18.89
CA PRO A 145 -38.80 -11.50 -19.53
C PRO A 145 -39.60 -12.67 -20.14
N GLN A 146 -40.71 -13.05 -19.49
CA GLN A 146 -41.60 -14.11 -19.98
C GLN A 146 -42.24 -13.69 -21.30
N PHE A 147 -42.80 -12.48 -21.34
CA PHE A 147 -43.38 -11.91 -22.55
C PHE A 147 -42.37 -11.83 -23.70
N GLN A 148 -41.15 -11.34 -23.45
CA GLN A 148 -40.12 -11.26 -24.50
C GLN A 148 -39.74 -12.62 -25.10
N THR A 149 -39.73 -13.67 -24.27
CA THR A 149 -39.45 -15.05 -24.70
C THR A 149 -40.54 -15.56 -25.64
N GLU A 150 -41.80 -15.37 -25.24
CA GLU A 150 -42.97 -15.82 -26.00
C GLU A 150 -43.23 -14.99 -27.25
N PHE A 151 -42.94 -13.69 -27.21
CA PHE A 151 -43.18 -12.74 -28.30
C PHE A 151 -42.54 -13.17 -29.62
N ASN A 152 -41.38 -13.84 -29.57
CA ASN A 152 -40.73 -14.36 -30.75
C ASN A 152 -41.53 -15.47 -31.45
N GLY A 153 -42.33 -16.25 -30.72
CA GLY A 153 -43.28 -17.20 -31.29
C GLY A 153 -44.33 -16.48 -32.14
N TYR A 154 -45.01 -15.50 -31.54
CA TYR A 154 -46.02 -14.67 -32.22
C TYR A 154 -45.45 -13.91 -33.42
N ARG A 155 -44.23 -13.37 -33.30
CA ARG A 155 -43.56 -12.65 -34.38
C ARG A 155 -43.28 -13.54 -35.61
N ARG A 156 -42.92 -14.81 -35.40
CA ARG A 156 -42.64 -15.76 -36.51
C ARG A 156 -43.89 -16.11 -37.31
N GLU A 157 -45.05 -16.11 -36.66
CA GLU A 157 -46.36 -16.37 -37.27
C GLU A 157 -47.10 -15.08 -37.70
N ALA A 158 -46.45 -13.93 -37.59
CA ALA A 158 -47.05 -12.64 -37.95
C ALA A 158 -47.34 -12.55 -39.45
N SER A 159 -48.48 -11.97 -39.80
CA SER A 159 -48.91 -11.81 -41.20
C SER A 159 -49.01 -10.33 -41.60
N LYS A 160 -48.58 -10.02 -42.84
CA LYS A 160 -48.79 -8.70 -43.47
C LYS A 160 -50.24 -8.61 -43.95
N THR A 161 -50.90 -7.48 -43.68
CA THR A 161 -52.22 -7.22 -44.27
C THR A 161 -52.11 -6.33 -45.50
N ASN A 162 -52.93 -6.62 -46.51
CA ASN A 162 -53.18 -5.75 -47.68
C ASN A 162 -54.58 -5.12 -47.66
N ASP A 163 -55.39 -5.38 -46.62
CA ASP A 163 -56.82 -5.05 -46.62
C ASP A 163 -57.20 -3.90 -45.68
N GLU A 164 -57.92 -2.92 -46.23
CA GLU A 164 -58.49 -1.73 -45.58
C GLU A 164 -59.66 -2.04 -44.61
N LYS A 165 -59.97 -3.31 -44.33
CA LYS A 165 -61.00 -3.70 -43.35
C LYS A 165 -60.39 -3.95 -41.98
N LEU A 166 -59.93 -2.88 -41.35
CA LEU A 166 -59.46 -2.82 -39.98
C LEU A 166 -60.63 -2.89 -38.98
N MET A 167 -61.39 -3.99 -38.94
CA MET A 167 -62.38 -4.19 -37.88
C MET A 167 -61.68 -4.72 -36.61
N GLY A 168 -61.70 -3.93 -35.53
CA GLY A 168 -61.28 -4.35 -34.19
C GLY A 168 -59.91 -3.89 -33.72
N LEU A 169 -59.30 -2.86 -34.32
CA LEU A 169 -58.06 -2.28 -33.77
C LEU A 169 -58.34 -1.33 -32.61
N ILE A 170 -57.65 -1.53 -31.50
CA ILE A 170 -57.60 -0.52 -30.44
C ILE A 170 -56.65 0.59 -30.92
N ILE A 171 -57.11 1.84 -30.84
CA ILE A 171 -56.32 3.00 -31.23
C ILE A 171 -55.20 3.16 -30.20
N PRO A 172 -53.91 3.21 -30.62
CA PRO A 172 -52.81 3.43 -29.70
C PRO A 172 -52.90 4.81 -29.06
N THR A 173 -52.63 4.86 -27.76
CA THR A 173 -52.44 6.09 -26.98
C THR A 173 -51.05 6.69 -27.22
N LEU A 174 -50.03 5.84 -27.42
CA LEU A 174 -48.68 6.28 -27.82
C LEU A 174 -48.55 6.28 -29.33
N ASP A 175 -48.20 7.44 -29.89
CA ASP A 175 -47.83 7.55 -31.29
C ASP A 175 -46.32 7.32 -31.49
N GLU A 176 -45.95 7.15 -32.76
CA GLU A 176 -44.55 6.93 -33.17
C GLU A 176 -43.64 8.10 -32.77
N ALA A 177 -44.15 9.33 -32.69
CA ALA A 177 -43.37 10.51 -32.37
C ALA A 177 -42.99 10.56 -30.88
N VAL A 178 -43.93 10.22 -30.00
CA VAL A 178 -43.67 10.10 -28.55
C VAL A 178 -42.62 9.02 -28.28
N ILE A 179 -42.78 7.82 -28.87
CA ILE A 179 -41.83 6.72 -28.68
C ILE A 179 -40.46 7.09 -29.25
N SER A 180 -40.40 7.72 -30.42
CA SER A 180 -39.14 8.20 -31.00
C SER A 180 -38.44 9.22 -30.12
N SER A 181 -39.19 10.10 -29.45
CA SER A 181 -38.65 11.08 -28.51
C SER A 181 -38.04 10.39 -27.28
N GLU A 182 -38.75 9.43 -26.69
CA GLU A 182 -38.30 8.64 -25.53
C GLU A 182 -37.02 7.85 -25.85
N ILE A 183 -36.96 7.22 -27.02
CA ILE A 183 -35.76 6.50 -27.50
C ILE A 183 -34.60 7.47 -27.72
N HIS A 184 -34.86 8.65 -28.28
CA HIS A 184 -33.82 9.64 -28.50
C HIS A 184 -33.23 10.15 -27.17
N GLU A 185 -34.05 10.36 -26.13
CA GLU A 185 -33.59 10.70 -24.79
C GLU A 185 -32.78 9.57 -24.14
N LEU A 186 -33.20 8.32 -24.32
CA LEU A 186 -32.45 7.14 -23.87
C LEU A 186 -31.08 7.05 -24.56
N GLU A 187 -31.02 7.22 -25.87
CA GLU A 187 -29.78 7.25 -26.66
C GLU A 187 -28.85 8.36 -26.18
N ASN A 188 -29.37 9.58 -26.01
CA ASN A 188 -28.60 10.71 -25.52
C ASN A 188 -28.03 10.44 -24.11
N THR A 189 -28.82 9.83 -23.23
CA THR A 189 -28.38 9.45 -21.89
C THR A 189 -27.27 8.39 -21.94
N HIS A 190 -27.47 7.33 -22.73
CA HIS A 190 -26.48 6.27 -22.93
C HIS A 190 -25.17 6.81 -23.51
N SER A 191 -25.24 7.67 -24.52
CA SER A 191 -24.07 8.31 -25.12
C SER A 191 -23.34 9.23 -24.14
N ALA A 192 -24.07 9.98 -23.30
CA ALA A 192 -23.48 10.83 -22.27
C ALA A 192 -22.74 10.02 -21.19
N LEU A 193 -23.32 8.89 -20.74
CA LEU A 193 -22.68 7.97 -19.80
C LEU A 193 -21.44 7.33 -20.41
N SER A 194 -21.54 6.82 -21.64
CA SER A 194 -20.42 6.23 -22.40
C SER A 194 -19.26 7.21 -22.55
N SER A 195 -19.56 8.46 -22.96
CA SER A 195 -18.55 9.52 -23.09
C SER A 195 -17.88 9.83 -21.75
N ARG A 196 -18.65 9.79 -20.65
CA ARG A 196 -18.10 10.01 -19.31
C ARG A 196 -17.16 8.90 -18.87
N VAL A 197 -17.49 7.64 -19.16
CA VAL A 197 -16.59 6.48 -18.94
C VAL A 197 -15.30 6.65 -19.71
N GLU A 198 -15.35 7.05 -20.98
CA GLU A 198 -14.14 7.34 -21.76
C GLU A 198 -13.30 8.46 -21.13
N ASN A 199 -13.94 9.54 -20.66
CA ASN A 199 -13.24 10.65 -20.02
C ASN A 199 -12.58 10.24 -18.70
N LEU A 200 -13.22 9.37 -17.90
CA LEU A 200 -12.62 8.78 -16.69
C LEU A 200 -11.33 8.03 -17.03
N TYR A 201 -11.32 7.21 -18.09
CA TYR A 201 -10.09 6.53 -18.52
C TYR A 201 -9.04 7.49 -19.09
N LYS A 202 -9.45 8.58 -19.76
CA LYS A 202 -8.54 9.66 -20.15
C LYS A 202 -7.91 10.32 -18.92
N CYS A 203 -8.64 10.50 -17.82
CA CYS A 203 -8.09 11.00 -16.54
C CYS A 203 -6.97 10.10 -16.04
N ILE A 204 -7.20 8.79 -15.92
CA ILE A 204 -6.20 7.84 -15.42
C ILE A 204 -4.93 7.91 -16.29
N LYS A 205 -5.10 7.95 -17.61
CA LYS A 205 -3.98 8.02 -18.55
C LYS A 205 -3.18 9.31 -18.39
N LEU A 206 -3.86 10.45 -18.24
CA LEU A 206 -3.20 11.74 -18.03
C LEU A 206 -2.49 11.78 -16.67
N LEU A 207 -3.17 11.36 -15.61
CA LEU A 207 -2.66 11.30 -14.24
C LEU A 207 -1.38 10.46 -14.19
N SER A 208 -1.43 9.23 -14.70
CA SER A 208 -0.29 8.32 -14.75
C SER A 208 0.86 8.89 -15.58
N LYS A 209 0.57 9.57 -16.69
CA LYS A 209 1.58 10.20 -17.55
C LYS A 209 2.34 11.30 -16.80
N VAL A 210 1.62 12.21 -16.17
CA VAL A 210 2.21 13.35 -15.43
C VAL A 210 3.01 12.84 -14.23
N THR A 211 2.44 11.94 -13.43
CA THR A 211 3.14 11.32 -12.29
C THR A 211 4.42 10.62 -12.73
N ARG A 212 4.37 9.81 -13.80
CA ARG A 212 5.56 9.12 -14.32
C ARG A 212 6.66 10.08 -14.78
N GLN A 213 6.28 11.24 -15.32
CA GLN A 213 7.25 12.26 -15.70
C GLN A 213 8.00 12.79 -14.46
N TYR A 214 7.28 13.23 -13.43
CA TYR A 214 7.92 13.75 -12.21
C TYR A 214 8.71 12.68 -11.44
N VAL A 215 8.22 11.44 -11.40
CA VAL A 215 8.98 10.32 -10.82
C VAL A 215 10.30 10.11 -11.58
N LYS A 216 10.31 10.23 -12.91
CA LYS A 216 11.54 10.13 -13.69
C LYS A 216 12.50 11.29 -13.38
N GLU A 217 11.99 12.51 -13.29
CA GLU A 217 12.79 13.70 -12.94
C GLU A 217 13.40 13.59 -11.54
N LEU A 218 12.61 13.13 -10.55
CA LEU A 218 13.09 12.87 -9.18
C LEU A 218 14.19 11.79 -9.15
N ARG A 219 14.03 10.69 -9.88
CA ARG A 219 15.05 9.64 -9.95
C ARG A 219 16.36 10.13 -10.56
N ILE A 220 16.28 11.04 -11.55
CA ILE A 220 17.46 11.69 -12.10
C ILE A 220 18.12 12.56 -11.03
N ARG A 221 17.35 13.39 -10.29
CA ARG A 221 17.90 14.21 -9.21
C ARG A 221 18.53 13.40 -8.08
N VAL A 222 17.95 12.27 -7.69
CA VAL A 222 18.57 11.34 -6.73
C VAL A 222 19.95 10.92 -7.21
N LYS A 223 20.05 10.51 -8.48
CA LYS A 223 21.33 10.09 -9.06
C LYS A 223 22.33 11.25 -9.14
N ASP A 224 21.89 12.44 -9.56
CA ASP A 224 22.75 13.62 -9.64
C ASP A 224 23.27 14.02 -8.24
N ASP A 225 22.42 13.92 -7.22
CA ASP A 225 22.80 14.17 -5.82
C ASP A 225 23.78 13.11 -5.30
N GLU A 226 23.56 11.83 -5.60
CA GLU A 226 24.52 10.75 -5.28
C GLU A 226 25.91 11.07 -5.87
N GLU A 227 25.98 11.38 -7.16
CA GLU A 227 27.25 11.68 -7.85
C GLU A 227 27.95 12.93 -7.30
N ASP A 228 27.21 14.00 -6.99
CA ASP A 228 27.74 15.24 -6.40
C ASP A 228 28.27 15.02 -4.97
N PHE A 229 27.51 14.32 -4.12
CA PHE A 229 27.94 14.02 -2.76
C PHE A 229 29.10 13.03 -2.72
N ASP A 230 29.10 11.98 -3.53
CA ASP A 230 30.19 11.02 -3.59
C ASP A 230 31.50 11.69 -4.04
N SER A 231 31.42 12.63 -4.99
CA SER A 231 32.57 13.44 -5.40
C SER A 231 33.11 14.30 -4.25
N LYS A 232 32.22 14.98 -3.51
CA LYS A 232 32.60 15.81 -2.35
C LYS A 232 33.16 14.98 -1.20
N ILE A 233 32.56 13.83 -0.90
CA ILE A 233 33.02 12.90 0.13
C ILE A 233 34.43 12.44 -0.23
N LYS A 234 34.65 11.98 -1.47
CA LYS A 234 35.97 11.52 -1.93
C LYS A 234 37.05 12.61 -1.84
N GLU A 235 36.74 13.84 -2.21
CA GLU A 235 37.66 14.96 -2.06
C GLU A 235 38.02 15.21 -0.59
N LYS A 236 37.02 15.22 0.29
CA LYS A 236 37.23 15.41 1.73
C LYS A 236 37.95 14.23 2.37
N GLU A 237 37.72 13.01 1.92
CA GLU A 237 38.44 11.83 2.39
C GLU A 237 39.93 11.95 2.09
N LEU A 238 40.30 12.39 0.88
CA LEU A 238 41.70 12.63 0.51
C LEU A 238 42.34 13.74 1.36
N ALA A 239 41.58 14.76 1.76
CA ALA A 239 42.07 15.82 2.64
C ALA A 239 42.19 15.39 4.11
N VAL A 240 41.28 14.53 4.59
CA VAL A 240 41.22 14.06 5.99
C VAL A 240 42.19 12.92 6.25
N ALA A 241 42.45 12.04 5.28
CA ALA A 241 43.31 10.88 5.45
C ALA A 241 44.73 11.21 5.95
N PRO A 242 45.45 12.22 5.41
CA PRO A 242 46.76 12.63 5.95
C PRO A 242 46.68 13.09 7.40
N ARG A 243 45.62 13.81 7.78
CA ARG A 243 45.42 14.30 9.16
C ARG A 243 45.17 13.15 10.12
N ILE A 244 44.39 12.14 9.72
CA ILE A 244 44.18 10.91 10.51
C ILE A 244 45.51 10.16 10.67
N ASN A 245 46.29 10.03 9.60
CA ASN A 245 47.60 9.37 9.67
C ASN A 245 48.54 10.12 10.62
N GLN A 246 48.58 11.45 10.56
CA GLN A 246 49.36 12.26 11.49
C GLN A 246 48.91 12.06 12.96
N ILE A 247 47.61 11.98 13.23
CA ILE A 247 47.09 11.69 14.58
C ILE A 247 47.54 10.31 15.06
N LYS A 248 47.57 9.31 14.16
CA LYS A 248 48.08 7.95 14.47
C LYS A 248 49.57 7.95 14.75
N ASP A 249 50.36 8.61 13.90
CA ASP A 249 51.81 8.70 14.04
C ASP A 249 52.19 9.40 15.36
N GLU A 250 51.48 10.48 15.72
CA GLU A 250 51.68 11.18 16.98
C GLU A 250 51.33 10.30 18.18
N TYR A 251 50.22 9.55 18.11
CA TYR A 251 49.85 8.59 19.16
C TYR A 251 50.89 7.48 19.31
N ASP A 252 51.41 6.92 18.22
CA ASP A 252 52.44 5.88 18.25
C ASP A 252 53.75 6.41 18.83
N PHE A 253 54.12 7.66 18.49
CA PHE A 253 55.25 8.34 19.09
C PHE A 253 55.07 8.56 20.59
N GLN A 254 53.92 9.08 21.02
CA GLN A 254 53.60 9.31 22.43
C GLN A 254 53.58 7.99 23.22
N THR A 255 52.98 6.94 22.67
CA THR A 255 52.95 5.60 23.28
C THR A 255 54.35 5.02 23.42
N THR A 256 55.20 5.17 22.40
CA THR A 256 56.60 4.71 22.44
C THR A 256 57.43 5.50 23.46
N SER A 257 57.26 6.82 23.50
CA SER A 257 57.92 7.69 24.48
C SER A 257 57.50 7.36 25.91
N LEU A 258 56.20 7.15 26.11
CA LEU A 258 55.60 6.75 27.38
C LEU A 258 56.19 5.41 27.83
N ALA A 259 56.17 4.40 26.96
CA ALA A 259 56.73 3.07 27.25
C ALA A 259 58.20 3.16 27.66
N LYS A 260 59.03 3.95 26.96
CA LYS A 260 60.43 4.18 27.32
C LYS A 260 60.57 4.85 28.69
N SER A 261 59.72 5.81 29.02
CA SER A 261 59.76 6.52 30.31
C SER A 261 59.40 5.61 31.49
N PHE A 262 58.41 4.74 31.31
CA PHE A 262 58.01 3.75 32.31
C PHE A 262 59.06 2.65 32.46
N GLU A 263 59.67 2.17 31.36
CA GLU A 263 60.74 1.17 31.43
C GLU A 263 61.96 1.70 32.20
N LYS A 264 62.34 2.97 32.00
CA LYS A 264 63.39 3.64 32.78
C LYS A 264 63.10 3.66 34.29
N LYS A 265 61.83 3.80 34.68
CA LYS A 265 61.40 3.76 36.10
C LYS A 265 61.29 2.33 36.64
N ARG A 266 60.90 1.36 35.80
CA ARG A 266 60.73 -0.05 36.16
C ARG A 266 62.06 -0.77 36.39
N LEU A 267 63.05 -0.54 35.53
CA LEU A 267 64.35 -1.22 35.56
C LEU A 267 65.09 -1.12 36.92
N PRO A 268 65.19 0.05 37.58
CA PRO A 268 65.78 0.15 38.93
C PRO A 268 65.01 -0.64 39.99
N ILE A 269 63.67 -0.62 39.93
CA ILE A 269 62.79 -1.31 40.87
C ILE A 269 62.93 -2.83 40.71
N GLU A 270 62.99 -3.33 39.46
CA GLU A 270 63.25 -4.74 39.17
C GLU A 270 64.64 -5.20 39.63
N LYS A 271 65.68 -4.37 39.41
CA LYS A 271 67.04 -4.65 39.90
C LYS A 271 67.07 -4.74 41.43
N GLU A 272 66.38 -3.83 42.10
CA GLU A 272 66.27 -3.82 43.56
C GLU A 272 65.48 -5.03 44.08
N LYS A 273 64.35 -5.37 43.45
CA LYS A 273 63.59 -6.60 43.73
C LYS A 273 64.52 -7.82 43.64
N LYS A 274 65.26 -7.97 42.55
CA LYS A 274 66.19 -9.09 42.34
C LYS A 274 67.33 -9.11 43.37
N ARG A 275 67.80 -7.93 43.83
CA ARG A 275 68.80 -7.82 44.90
C ARG A 275 68.23 -8.26 46.25
N LEU A 276 67.02 -7.84 46.57
CA LEU A 276 66.31 -8.21 47.79
C LEU A 276 65.95 -9.70 47.79
N GLU A 277 65.52 -10.28 46.67
CA GLU A 277 65.28 -11.72 46.50
C GLU A 277 66.55 -12.54 46.78
N LYS A 278 67.70 -12.17 46.20
CA LYS A 278 68.99 -12.82 46.49
C LYS A 278 69.40 -12.67 47.95
N SER A 279 69.11 -11.52 48.56
CA SER A 279 69.42 -11.27 49.97
C SER A 279 68.53 -12.07 50.90
N ARG A 280 67.25 -12.22 50.55
CA ARG A 280 66.27 -13.10 51.21
C ARG A 280 66.75 -14.53 51.15
N GLU A 281 67.12 -15.04 49.98
CA GLU A 281 67.59 -16.40 49.79
C GLU A 281 68.83 -16.70 50.66
N LYS A 282 69.81 -15.79 50.67
CA LYS A 282 70.99 -15.89 51.56
C LYS A 282 70.63 -15.86 53.05
N ALA A 283 69.67 -15.02 53.45
CA ALA A 283 69.21 -14.95 54.84
C ALA A 283 68.45 -16.22 55.25
N VAL A 284 67.63 -16.79 54.37
CA VAL A 284 66.97 -18.09 54.57
C VAL A 284 68.00 -19.19 54.76
N SER A 285 68.99 -19.33 53.85
CA SER A 285 70.02 -20.37 53.99
C SER A 285 70.88 -20.21 55.26
N LYS A 286 71.15 -18.97 55.70
CA LYS A 286 71.83 -18.70 56.98
C LYS A 286 70.96 -19.08 58.18
N LEU A 287 69.67 -18.79 58.13
CA LEU A 287 68.71 -19.14 59.17
C LEU A 287 68.56 -20.66 59.29
N GLU A 288 68.50 -21.39 58.16
CA GLU A 288 68.45 -22.86 58.14
C GLU A 288 69.71 -23.49 58.73
N ARG A 289 70.89 -23.01 58.33
CA ARG A 289 72.17 -23.45 58.89
C ARG A 289 72.27 -23.17 60.39
N GLY A 290 71.90 -21.96 60.81
CA GLY A 290 71.89 -21.57 62.21
C GLY A 290 70.85 -22.34 63.06
N LYS A 291 69.73 -22.79 62.46
CA LYS A 291 68.77 -23.69 63.12
C LYS A 291 69.35 -25.10 63.28
N LEU A 292 70.04 -25.61 62.27
CA LEU A 292 70.70 -26.91 62.31
C LEU A 292 71.78 -26.94 63.40
N GLU A 293 72.66 -25.92 63.44
CA GLU A 293 73.71 -25.81 64.45
C GLU A 293 73.15 -25.61 65.87
N ALA A 294 72.08 -24.82 66.04
CA ALA A 294 71.38 -24.70 67.33
C ALA A 294 70.83 -26.04 67.81
N LYS A 295 70.29 -26.86 66.90
CA LYS A 295 69.77 -28.21 67.20
C LYS A 295 70.90 -29.17 67.59
N THR A 296 72.02 -29.16 66.87
CA THR A 296 73.20 -29.98 67.18
C THR A 296 73.83 -29.64 68.54
N HIS A 297 73.85 -28.36 68.94
CA HIS A 297 74.35 -27.95 70.26
C HIS A 297 73.35 -28.23 71.40
N ALA A 298 72.04 -28.20 71.13
CA ALA A 298 71.01 -28.63 72.07
C ALA A 298 71.10 -30.14 72.36
N GLU A 299 71.32 -30.97 71.32
CA GLU A 299 71.54 -32.42 71.45
C GLU A 299 72.83 -32.77 72.22
N LYS A 300 73.83 -31.86 72.23
CA LYS A 300 75.09 -31.98 72.99
C LYS A 300 75.05 -31.35 74.39
N ASN A 301 73.89 -30.91 74.89
CA ASN A 301 73.72 -30.23 76.20
C ASN A 301 74.56 -28.95 76.41
N GLN A 302 74.98 -28.28 75.32
CA GLN A 302 75.81 -27.07 75.37
C GLN A 302 74.95 -25.79 75.39
N ARG A 303 74.33 -25.50 76.53
CA ARG A 303 73.36 -24.37 76.70
C ARG A 303 73.88 -23.01 76.23
N ALA A 304 75.12 -22.65 76.54
CA ALA A 304 75.69 -21.35 76.16
C ALA A 304 75.91 -21.20 74.64
N ALA A 305 76.22 -22.29 73.94
CA ALA A 305 76.37 -22.31 72.49
C ALA A 305 75.01 -22.31 71.78
N GLU A 306 74.04 -23.05 72.33
CA GLU A 306 72.64 -23.05 71.87
C GLU A 306 72.01 -21.64 71.96
N GLU A 307 72.15 -20.95 73.09
CA GLU A 307 71.63 -19.58 73.24
C GLU A 307 72.29 -18.58 72.28
N ARG A 308 73.59 -18.70 72.03
CA ARG A 308 74.29 -17.87 71.02
C ARG A 308 73.69 -18.08 69.63
N TRP A 309 73.44 -19.32 69.23
CA TRP A 309 72.82 -19.63 67.94
C TRP A 309 71.35 -19.22 67.88
N LYS A 310 70.58 -19.35 68.96
CA LYS A 310 69.22 -18.80 69.06
C LYS A 310 69.19 -17.28 68.93
N LYS A 311 70.12 -16.57 69.58
CA LYS A 311 70.24 -15.11 69.47
C LYS A 311 70.64 -14.67 68.06
N LYS A 312 71.54 -15.41 67.42
CA LYS A 312 71.94 -15.21 66.01
C LYS A 312 70.81 -15.51 65.03
N ASN A 313 70.05 -16.58 65.24
CA ASN A 313 68.83 -16.90 64.46
C ASN A 313 67.76 -15.82 64.61
N ASN A 314 67.52 -15.31 65.82
CA ASN A 314 66.57 -14.22 66.03
C ASN A 314 67.01 -12.93 65.32
N LYS A 315 68.32 -12.64 65.28
CA LYS A 315 68.85 -11.52 64.50
C LYS A 315 68.62 -11.71 63.00
N THR A 316 68.98 -12.88 62.45
CA THR A 316 68.73 -13.22 61.03
C THR A 316 67.23 -13.23 60.71
N LYS A 317 66.36 -13.61 61.65
CA LYS A 317 64.89 -13.59 61.50
C LYS A 317 64.35 -12.16 61.41
N LYS A 318 64.90 -11.22 62.19
CA LYS A 318 64.57 -9.79 62.06
C LYS A 318 65.05 -9.24 60.71
N GLU A 319 66.27 -9.56 60.30
CA GLU A 319 66.82 -9.18 58.98
C GLU A 319 65.94 -9.74 57.84
N LEU A 320 65.48 -11.00 57.95
CA LEU A 320 64.58 -11.62 56.98
C LEU A 320 63.24 -10.87 56.90
N SER A 321 62.62 -10.57 58.04
CA SER A 321 61.36 -9.84 58.10
C SER A 321 61.47 -8.44 57.48
N GLU A 322 62.62 -7.79 57.64
CA GLU A 322 62.87 -6.47 57.06
C GLU A 322 63.06 -6.55 55.53
N ILE A 323 63.77 -7.56 55.04
CA ILE A 323 63.88 -7.85 53.60
C ILE A 323 62.51 -8.21 53.00
N GLU A 324 61.67 -8.98 53.70
CA GLU A 324 60.32 -9.33 53.24
C GLU A 324 59.39 -8.11 53.18
N ASN A 325 59.48 -7.19 54.15
CA ASN A 325 58.75 -5.93 54.12
C ASN A 325 59.22 -5.04 52.96
N GLN A 326 60.53 -4.97 52.71
CA GLN A 326 61.10 -4.25 51.57
C GLN A 326 60.67 -4.87 50.23
N LEU A 327 60.59 -6.20 50.14
CA LEU A 327 60.06 -6.90 48.95
C LEU A 327 58.60 -6.58 48.71
N LYS A 328 57.74 -6.67 49.73
CA LYS A 328 56.32 -6.29 49.62
C LYS A 328 56.15 -4.84 49.15
N GLN A 329 56.94 -3.92 49.70
CA GLN A 329 56.89 -2.52 49.29
C GLN A 329 57.36 -2.34 47.84
N THR A 330 58.41 -3.06 47.43
CA THR A 330 58.93 -3.03 46.05
C THR A 330 57.92 -3.60 45.06
N GLU A 331 57.25 -4.69 45.40
CA GLU A 331 56.17 -5.27 44.58
C GLU A 331 54.96 -4.35 44.47
N LYS A 332 54.55 -3.72 45.58
CA LYS A 332 53.50 -2.70 45.55
C LYS A 332 53.87 -1.54 44.63
N ASN A 333 55.09 -1.01 44.76
CA ASN A 333 55.57 0.08 43.91
C ASN A 333 55.58 -0.31 42.41
N LEU A 334 55.88 -1.57 42.09
CA LEU A 334 55.88 -2.10 40.72
C LEU A 334 54.44 -2.19 40.18
N LYS A 335 53.51 -2.69 41.00
CA LYS A 335 52.07 -2.75 40.66
C LYS A 335 51.48 -1.35 40.46
N ASP A 336 51.72 -0.42 41.40
CA ASP A 336 51.25 0.97 41.31
C ASP A 336 51.83 1.68 40.06
N LEU A 337 53.05 1.32 39.63
CA LEU A 337 53.66 1.84 38.41
C LEU A 337 53.00 1.26 37.14
N GLU A 338 52.62 -0.02 37.15
CA GLU A 338 51.87 -0.66 36.06
C GLU A 338 50.45 -0.13 35.92
N GLU A 339 49.73 0.06 37.03
CA GLU A 339 48.40 0.67 37.04
C GLU A 339 48.45 2.09 36.45
N LYS A 340 49.40 2.92 36.89
CA LYS A 340 49.60 4.26 36.30
C LYS A 340 49.92 4.23 34.81
N ARG A 341 50.72 3.26 34.35
CA ARG A 341 51.01 3.10 32.92
C ARG A 341 49.74 2.77 32.14
N ALA A 342 48.90 1.87 32.66
CA ALA A 342 47.65 1.50 32.03
C ALA A 342 46.70 2.70 31.93
N ASP A 343 46.56 3.49 33.00
CA ASP A 343 45.72 4.69 33.02
C ASP A 343 46.21 5.76 32.02
N GLU A 344 47.52 5.98 31.92
CA GLU A 344 48.07 6.96 30.97
C GLU A 344 47.90 6.49 29.52
N ILE A 345 48.06 5.19 29.23
CA ILE A 345 47.77 4.63 27.90
C ILE A 345 46.28 4.78 27.56
N PHE A 346 45.38 4.52 28.52
CA PHE A 346 43.95 4.68 28.31
C PHE A 346 43.57 6.12 27.96
N LYS A 347 44.13 7.10 28.68
CA LYS A 347 43.90 8.53 28.37
C LYS A 347 44.40 8.92 26.99
N LEU A 348 45.59 8.45 26.60
CA LEU A 348 46.12 8.69 25.25
C LEU A 348 45.21 8.11 24.17
N HIS A 349 44.68 6.90 24.40
CA HIS A 349 43.74 6.27 23.47
C HIS A 349 42.43 7.06 23.35
N GLU A 350 41.84 7.49 24.46
CA GLU A 350 40.61 8.30 24.46
C GLU A 350 40.81 9.64 23.74
N GLU A 351 41.95 10.30 23.96
CA GLU A 351 42.30 11.54 23.27
C GLU A 351 42.50 11.31 21.76
N GLN A 352 43.17 10.22 21.37
CA GLN A 352 43.34 9.84 19.97
C GLN A 352 41.99 9.59 19.30
N GLU A 353 41.11 8.80 19.93
CA GLU A 353 39.78 8.49 19.39
C GLU A 353 38.96 9.76 19.19
N THR A 354 39.01 10.69 20.14
CA THR A 354 38.34 11.99 20.05
C THR A 354 38.87 12.80 18.87
N LYS A 355 40.19 12.93 18.72
CA LYS A 355 40.81 13.66 17.60
C LYS A 355 40.47 13.02 16.24
N VAL A 356 40.41 11.69 16.16
CA VAL A 356 40.01 10.98 14.94
C VAL A 356 38.55 11.23 14.61
N LYS A 357 37.65 11.21 15.60
CA LYS A 357 36.23 11.55 15.42
C LYS A 357 36.07 12.98 14.91
N GLU A 358 36.72 13.95 15.54
CA GLU A 358 36.71 15.35 15.11
C GLU A 358 37.23 15.52 13.68
N ALA A 359 38.31 14.82 13.32
CA ALA A 359 38.85 14.86 11.96
C ALA A 359 37.88 14.28 10.91
N ARG A 360 37.05 13.30 11.29
CA ARG A 360 36.04 12.65 10.42
C ARG A 360 34.69 13.34 10.44
N GLN A 361 34.45 14.28 11.35
CA GLN A 361 33.14 14.90 11.55
C GLN A 361 32.56 15.48 10.25
N CYS A 362 33.37 16.16 9.44
CA CYS A 362 32.92 16.73 8.17
C CYS A 362 32.50 15.66 7.14
N LEU A 363 33.06 14.45 7.18
CA LEU A 363 32.65 13.35 6.32
C LEU A 363 31.28 12.82 6.74
N ILE A 364 31.09 12.61 8.05
CA ILE A 364 29.83 12.14 8.62
C ILE A 364 28.69 13.12 8.29
N GLU A 365 28.96 14.43 8.40
CA GLU A 365 27.97 15.46 8.06
C GLU A 365 27.59 15.46 6.57
N LEU A 366 28.56 15.20 5.67
CA LEU A 366 28.30 15.09 4.24
C LEU A 366 27.50 13.83 3.90
N GLU A 367 27.85 12.68 4.49
CA GLU A 367 27.11 11.42 4.34
C GLU A 367 25.67 11.58 4.84
N ALA A 368 25.49 12.15 6.03
CA ALA A 368 24.16 12.41 6.59
C ALA A 368 23.33 13.37 5.71
N SER A 369 23.97 14.39 5.13
CA SER A 369 23.32 15.34 4.22
C SER A 369 22.89 14.67 2.91
N ARG A 370 23.74 13.80 2.33
CA ARG A 370 23.41 13.00 1.14
C ARG A 370 22.20 12.12 1.42
N ASP A 371 22.27 11.34 2.49
CA ASP A 371 21.23 10.36 2.83
C ASP A 371 19.89 11.05 3.12
N ALA A 372 19.91 12.19 3.81
CA ALA A 372 18.72 13.00 4.05
C ALA A 372 18.10 13.52 2.74
N LYS A 373 18.91 14.01 1.80
CA LYS A 373 18.42 14.55 0.53
C LYS A 373 17.83 13.45 -0.38
N ILE A 374 18.50 12.30 -0.46
CA ILE A 374 18.00 11.12 -1.17
C ILE A 374 16.68 10.64 -0.56
N LEU A 375 16.59 10.61 0.77
CA LEU A 375 15.38 10.20 1.48
C LEU A 375 14.18 11.09 1.13
N ILE A 376 14.37 12.42 1.11
CA ILE A 376 13.31 13.37 0.74
C ILE A 376 12.77 13.08 -0.66
N HIS A 377 13.65 12.97 -1.67
CA HIS A 377 13.23 12.65 -3.03
C HIS A 377 12.55 11.29 -3.15
N THR A 378 13.02 10.29 -2.39
CA THR A 378 12.43 8.95 -2.38
C THR A 378 11.02 8.97 -1.79
N GLN A 379 10.81 9.67 -0.68
CA GLN A 379 9.48 9.84 -0.08
C GLN A 379 8.52 10.59 -1.00
N GLU A 380 9.01 11.59 -1.75
CA GLU A 380 8.21 12.29 -2.75
C GLU A 380 7.78 11.36 -3.89
N ILE A 381 8.66 10.49 -4.38
CA ILE A 381 8.33 9.46 -5.39
C ILE A 381 7.23 8.53 -4.86
N GLU A 382 7.40 7.99 -3.65
CA GLU A 382 6.42 7.08 -3.05
C GLU A 382 5.05 7.76 -2.89
N THR A 383 5.04 9.01 -2.41
CA THR A 383 3.80 9.76 -2.22
C THR A 383 3.07 9.99 -3.55
N LEU A 384 3.81 10.41 -4.59
CA LEU A 384 3.29 10.58 -5.95
C LEU A 384 2.64 9.29 -6.48
N GLU A 385 3.32 8.16 -6.34
CA GLU A 385 2.85 6.85 -6.82
C GLU A 385 1.62 6.37 -6.04
N ILE A 386 1.64 6.42 -4.71
CA ILE A 386 0.53 5.99 -3.84
C ILE A 386 -0.72 6.81 -4.09
N GLN A 387 -0.61 8.14 -4.13
CA GLN A 387 -1.77 9.01 -4.33
C GLN A 387 -2.36 8.83 -5.73
N THR A 388 -1.50 8.72 -6.75
CA THR A 388 -1.93 8.43 -8.14
C THR A 388 -2.67 7.11 -8.25
N MET A 389 -2.17 6.06 -7.61
CA MET A 389 -2.82 4.75 -7.58
C MET A 389 -4.17 4.84 -6.88
N LYS A 390 -4.24 5.46 -5.71
CA LYS A 390 -5.50 5.63 -4.96
C LYS A 390 -6.57 6.36 -5.76
N ILE A 391 -6.22 7.45 -6.46
CA ILE A 391 -7.16 8.18 -7.31
C ILE A 391 -7.57 7.31 -8.52
N SER A 392 -6.63 6.63 -9.16
CA SER A 392 -6.91 5.76 -10.30
C SER A 392 -7.87 4.62 -9.95
N ASP A 393 -7.71 4.03 -8.76
CA ASP A 393 -8.61 3.00 -8.25
C ASP A 393 -10.02 3.53 -8.01
N GLN A 394 -10.16 4.76 -7.50
CA GLN A 394 -11.47 5.40 -7.35
C GLN A 394 -12.13 5.66 -8.70
N ILE A 395 -11.37 6.14 -9.68
CA ILE A 395 -11.86 6.36 -11.05
C ILE A 395 -12.33 5.03 -11.66
N ASN A 396 -11.56 3.96 -11.52
CA ASN A 396 -11.93 2.63 -12.01
C ASN A 396 -13.21 2.10 -11.36
N ARG A 397 -13.39 2.30 -10.06
CA ARG A 397 -14.65 1.93 -9.37
C ARG A 397 -15.81 2.76 -9.88
N THR A 398 -15.61 4.06 -10.05
CA THR A 398 -16.63 4.99 -10.58
C THR A 398 -17.07 4.63 -11.99
N ALA A 399 -16.11 4.29 -12.87
CA ALA A 399 -16.38 3.89 -14.24
C ALA A 399 -17.16 2.57 -14.36
N LYS A 400 -17.11 1.69 -13.35
CA LYS A 400 -17.88 0.43 -13.32
C LYS A 400 -19.33 0.61 -12.85
N LEU A 401 -19.65 1.76 -12.26
CA LEU A 401 -21.01 2.09 -11.79
C LEU A 401 -21.85 2.76 -12.89
N LEU A 402 -21.19 3.36 -13.88
CA LEU A 402 -21.79 3.92 -15.09
C LEU A 402 -21.94 2.84 -16.15
#